data_AF-A0A7D4B510-F1
#
_entry.id   AF-A0A7D4B510-F1
#
_cell.length_a   1.000
_cell.length_b   1.000
_cell.length_c   1.000
_cell.angle_alpha   90.00
_cell.angle_beta   90.00
_cell.angle_gamma   90.00
#
_symmetry.space_group_name_H-M   'P 1'
#
loop_
_entity.id
_entity.type
_entity.pdbx_description
1 polymer ?
#
loop_
_entity_poly.entity_id
_entity_poly.type
_entity_poly.pdbx_seq_one_letter_code
_entity_poly.pdbx_strand_id
1 'polypeptide(L)'
;MLTTRLTSLVLLVLLAPATSFAQVVTPDSPLPRLLAERKVLTRQYAEANAQRHGLLGLSNKPSKKDLQDVVDALQGIVNKDEQIVAALNETAAQAQTTAAQLQTTTTTLQNTGRDDRNLTAQRLSELQDEQQNLQERLRQATDKQRTLEADLHEAQQGRTVRDGLVVALALACAGLVFWRRRR
;
A
#
# COMPACT_ATOMS: atom_id res chain seq x y z
N MET A 1 6.20 -46.88 -13.93
CA MET A 1 7.25 -46.79 -12.88
C MET A 1 8.26 -45.73 -13.31
N LEU A 2 8.09 -44.48 -12.84
CA LEU A 2 8.84 -43.31 -13.29
C LEU A 2 9.08 -42.37 -12.09
N THR A 3 10.13 -42.61 -11.32
CA THR A 3 10.58 -41.67 -10.28
C THR A 3 12.08 -41.85 -10.10
N THR A 4 12.88 -40.82 -10.38
CA THR A 4 14.20 -40.47 -9.78
C THR A 4 15.18 -39.81 -10.76
N ARG A 5 14.84 -38.69 -11.43
CA ARG A 5 15.85 -37.84 -12.11
C ARG A 5 15.46 -36.35 -12.15
N LEU A 6 15.11 -35.76 -11.02
CA LEU A 6 14.71 -34.33 -10.96
C LEU A 6 15.20 -33.60 -9.70
N THR A 7 16.34 -34.02 -9.15
CA THR A 7 16.95 -33.40 -7.96
C THR A 7 18.44 -33.13 -8.19
N SER A 8 18.78 -32.33 -9.20
CA SER A 8 20.14 -31.81 -9.36
C SER A 8 20.20 -30.64 -10.36
N LEU A 9 19.59 -29.50 -10.02
CA LEU A 9 19.81 -28.24 -10.75
C LEU A 9 19.37 -27.01 -9.94
N VAL A 10 19.76 -26.93 -8.66
CA VAL A 10 19.49 -25.76 -7.78
C VAL A 10 20.79 -25.14 -7.25
N LEU A 11 21.92 -25.36 -7.91
CA LEU A 11 23.17 -24.70 -7.53
C LEU A 11 23.85 -24.13 -8.77
N LEU A 12 24.21 -22.83 -8.67
CA LEU A 12 25.20 -22.12 -9.49
C LEU A 12 24.70 -21.27 -10.68
N VAL A 13 24.10 -20.12 -10.39
CA VAL A 13 24.30 -18.85 -11.15
C VAL A 13 24.32 -17.72 -10.10
N LEU A 14 25.48 -17.42 -9.51
CA LEU A 14 26.43 -16.38 -9.93
C LEU A 14 25.81 -14.97 -10.09
N LEU A 15 26.36 -14.08 -9.26
CA LEU A 15 26.77 -12.71 -9.60
C LEU A 15 25.68 -11.64 -9.73
N ALA A 16 25.64 -10.81 -8.69
CA ALA A 16 25.10 -9.45 -8.73
C ALA A 16 25.64 -8.66 -9.93
N PRO A 17 24.86 -7.70 -10.43
CA PRO A 17 25.36 -6.36 -10.64
C PRO A 17 24.76 -5.46 -9.57
N ALA A 18 25.65 -4.71 -8.94
CA ALA A 18 25.32 -3.54 -8.15
C ALA A 18 24.25 -2.73 -8.91
N THR A 19 23.15 -2.42 -8.23
CA THR A 19 22.23 -1.37 -8.67
C THR A 19 23.00 -0.07 -8.65
N SER A 20 23.61 0.28 -9.78
CA SER A 20 24.08 1.62 -10.06
C SER A 20 22.86 2.53 -9.92
N PHE A 21 22.90 3.41 -8.92
CA PHE A 21 22.05 4.58 -8.85
C PHE A 21 22.33 5.41 -10.10
N ALA A 22 21.56 5.18 -11.16
CA ALA A 22 21.46 6.12 -12.25
C ALA A 22 20.84 7.39 -11.66
N GLN A 23 21.69 8.40 -11.42
CA GLN A 23 21.24 9.75 -11.16
C GLN A 23 20.30 10.13 -12.30
N VAL A 24 19.04 10.40 -11.95
CA VAL A 24 18.09 11.02 -12.87
C VAL A 24 18.62 12.41 -13.16
N VAL A 25 19.42 12.52 -14.22
CA VAL A 25 19.86 13.80 -14.78
C VAL A 25 18.61 14.42 -15.40
N THR A 26 18.06 15.43 -14.73
CA THR A 26 17.01 16.28 -15.26
C THR A 26 17.53 16.99 -16.53
N PRO A 27 16.75 17.00 -17.63
CA PRO A 27 17.19 17.53 -18.92
C PRO A 27 17.44 19.04 -18.95
N ASP A 28 17.01 19.78 -17.91
CA ASP A 28 17.23 21.23 -17.76
C ASP A 28 18.45 21.61 -16.91
N SER A 29 19.19 20.64 -16.38
CA SER A 29 20.39 20.97 -15.61
C SER A 29 21.54 21.37 -16.54
N PRO A 30 22.26 22.50 -16.30
CA PRO A 30 23.47 22.86 -17.05
C PRO A 30 24.70 22.02 -16.65
N LEU A 31 24.60 21.21 -15.59
CA LEU A 31 25.67 20.35 -15.08
C LEU A 31 26.32 19.39 -16.11
N PRO A 32 25.58 18.65 -16.96
CA PRO A 32 26.18 17.78 -17.97
C PRO A 32 26.94 18.58 -19.03
N ARG A 33 26.49 19.80 -19.36
CA ARG A 33 27.19 20.70 -20.27
C ARG A 33 28.50 21.21 -19.64
N LEU A 34 28.46 21.67 -18.40
CA LEU A 34 29.64 22.14 -17.66
C LEU A 34 30.68 21.03 -17.45
N LEU A 35 30.25 19.80 -17.18
CA LEU A 35 31.12 18.63 -17.08
C LEU A 35 31.76 18.26 -18.43
N ALA A 36 31.02 18.39 -19.53
CA ALA A 36 31.56 18.18 -20.88
C ALA A 36 32.60 19.25 -21.22
N GLU A 37 32.32 20.52 -20.94
CA GLU A 37 33.25 21.63 -21.14
C GLU A 37 34.52 21.47 -20.27
N ARG A 38 34.39 21.00 -19.02
CA ARG A 38 35.54 20.73 -18.14
C ARG A 38 36.44 19.64 -18.72
N LYS A 39 35.87 18.54 -19.23
CA LYS A 39 36.64 17.46 -19.87
C LYS A 39 37.43 17.94 -21.09
N VAL A 40 36.87 18.88 -21.87
CA VAL A 40 37.57 19.49 -23.00
C VAL A 40 38.76 20.33 -22.51
N LEU A 41 38.56 21.17 -21.49
CA LEU A 41 39.63 21.98 -20.92
C LEU A 41 40.74 21.14 -20.25
N THR A 42 40.38 20.05 -19.55
CA THR A 42 41.37 19.13 -18.96
C THR A 42 42.20 18.43 -20.03
N ARG A 43 41.61 18.08 -21.19
CA ARG A 43 42.35 17.52 -22.32
C ARG A 43 43.29 18.55 -22.95
N GLN A 44 42.83 19.78 -23.17
CA GLN A 44 43.69 20.86 -23.67
C GLN A 44 44.86 21.15 -22.73
N TYR A 45 44.63 21.16 -21.43
CA TYR A 45 45.70 21.29 -20.43
C TYR A 45 46.67 20.10 -20.47
N ALA A 46 46.17 18.87 -20.56
CA ALA A 46 47.00 17.69 -20.65
C ALA A 46 47.84 17.66 -21.94
N GLU A 47 47.29 18.10 -23.07
CA GLU A 47 48.00 18.25 -24.35
C GLU A 47 49.07 19.36 -24.29
N ALA A 48 48.75 20.52 -23.70
CA ALA A 48 49.72 21.59 -23.49
C ALA A 48 50.85 21.17 -22.53
N ASN A 49 50.52 20.42 -21.46
CA ASN A 49 51.50 19.88 -20.54
C ASN A 49 52.34 18.75 -21.18
N ALA A 50 51.73 17.95 -22.05
CA ALA A 50 52.45 16.95 -22.84
C ALA A 50 53.35 17.60 -23.90
N GLN A 51 53.00 18.76 -24.46
CA GLN A 51 53.90 19.54 -25.33
C GLN A 51 55.10 20.11 -24.55
N ARG A 52 54.92 20.47 -23.27
CA ARG A 52 56.03 20.85 -22.37
C ARG A 52 56.97 19.69 -22.03
N HIS A 53 56.46 18.46 -21.98
CA HIS A 53 57.24 17.27 -21.61
C HIS A 53 57.68 16.38 -22.78
N GLY A 54 57.05 16.53 -23.95
CA GLY A 54 57.24 15.68 -25.14
C GLY A 54 58.36 16.15 -26.06
N LEU A 55 58.87 17.37 -25.89
CA LEU A 55 60.07 17.86 -26.56
C LEU A 55 61.27 17.73 -25.61
N LEU A 56 61.68 16.49 -25.37
CA LEU A 56 63.06 16.07 -25.04
C LEU A 56 63.98 17.16 -24.47
N GLY A 57 63.97 17.34 -23.14
CA GLY A 57 65.13 17.66 -22.28
C GLY A 57 66.31 18.51 -22.80
N LEU A 58 66.15 19.52 -23.66
CA LEU A 58 67.26 20.36 -24.13
C LEU A 58 66.90 21.86 -24.15
N SER A 59 67.40 22.55 -23.12
CA SER A 59 67.63 23.99 -23.02
C SER A 59 66.43 24.92 -22.80
N ASN A 60 66.67 25.85 -21.88
CA ASN A 60 66.06 27.17 -21.71
C ASN A 60 64.72 27.30 -20.97
N LYS A 61 64.87 27.73 -19.72
CA LYS A 61 64.05 28.69 -18.95
C LYS A 61 62.62 28.94 -19.47
N PRO A 62 61.58 28.71 -18.65
CA PRO A 62 60.20 28.99 -19.05
C PRO A 62 60.06 30.46 -19.46
N SER A 63 59.59 30.70 -20.69
CA SER A 63 59.23 32.02 -21.18
C SER A 63 58.08 32.57 -20.34
N LYS A 64 58.18 33.83 -19.87
CA LYS A 64 57.14 34.48 -19.03
C LYS A 64 55.73 34.40 -19.61
N LYS A 65 55.62 34.26 -20.94
CA LYS A 65 54.35 34.13 -21.67
C LYS A 65 53.62 32.81 -21.37
N ASP A 66 54.35 31.69 -21.30
CA ASP A 66 53.77 30.37 -20.94
C ASP A 66 53.30 30.33 -19.48
N LEU A 67 53.96 31.08 -18.59
CA LEU A 67 53.52 31.19 -17.20
C LEU A 67 52.23 32.02 -17.08
N GLN A 68 52.04 33.03 -17.93
CA GLN A 68 50.79 33.80 -17.98
C GLN A 68 49.64 32.96 -18.53
N ASP A 69 49.85 32.22 -19.62
CA ASP A 69 48.80 31.37 -20.20
C ASP A 69 48.38 30.24 -19.24
N VAL A 70 49.30 29.69 -18.46
CA VAL A 70 49.00 28.69 -17.41
C VAL A 70 48.21 29.31 -16.25
N VAL A 71 48.54 30.55 -15.84
CA VAL A 71 47.82 31.24 -14.78
C VAL A 71 46.40 31.60 -15.23
N ASP A 72 46.22 32.10 -16.46
CA ASP A 72 44.89 32.38 -17.02
C ASP A 72 44.05 31.10 -17.15
N ALA A 73 44.67 29.99 -17.57
CA ALA A 73 43.99 28.69 -17.62
C ALA A 73 43.58 28.20 -16.22
N LEU A 74 44.44 28.34 -15.21
CA LEU A 74 44.13 28.01 -13.81
C LEU A 74 43.03 28.91 -13.25
N GLN A 75 43.06 30.21 -13.53
CA GLN A 75 42.03 31.16 -13.12
C GLN A 75 40.68 30.79 -13.74
N GLY A 76 40.67 30.40 -15.02
CA GLY A 76 39.48 29.92 -15.72
C GLY A 76 38.94 28.61 -15.16
N ILE A 77 39.81 27.69 -14.72
CA ILE A 77 39.41 26.44 -14.05
C ILE A 77 38.76 26.75 -12.70
N VAL A 78 39.38 27.61 -11.88
CA VAL A 78 38.84 27.98 -10.55
C VAL A 78 37.46 28.64 -10.68
N ASN A 79 37.29 29.58 -11.62
CA ASN A 79 36.01 30.25 -11.84
C ASN A 79 34.92 29.26 -12.31
N LYS A 80 35.30 28.24 -13.10
CA LYS A 80 34.37 27.16 -13.49
C LYS A 80 34.05 26.22 -12.32
N ASP A 81 35.00 25.91 -11.46
CA ASP A 81 34.77 25.07 -10.29
C ASP A 81 33.84 25.79 -9.27
N GLU A 82 33.94 27.12 -9.13
CA GLU A 82 32.98 27.91 -8.32
C GLU A 82 31.55 27.85 -8.89
N GLN A 83 31.39 27.97 -10.21
CA GLN A 83 30.09 27.83 -10.87
C GLN A 83 29.51 26.42 -10.71
N ILE A 84 30.35 25.39 -10.74
CA ILE A 84 29.93 24.00 -10.52
C ILE A 84 29.44 23.83 -9.08
N VAL A 85 30.14 24.38 -8.09
CA VAL A 85 29.72 24.32 -6.68
C VAL A 85 28.40 25.07 -6.47
N ALA A 86 28.24 26.24 -7.11
CA ALA A 86 26.98 27.00 -7.06
C ALA A 86 25.81 26.18 -7.64
N ALA A 87 25.98 25.60 -8.83
CA ALA A 87 24.96 24.76 -9.46
C ALA A 87 24.66 23.48 -8.64
N LEU A 88 25.67 22.89 -7.99
CA LEU A 88 25.50 21.73 -7.13
C LEU A 88 24.72 22.08 -5.86
N ASN A 89 25.02 23.22 -5.22
CA ASN A 89 24.29 23.69 -4.06
C ASN A 89 22.83 24.00 -4.39
N GLU A 90 22.56 24.61 -5.54
CA GLU A 90 21.20 24.85 -6.01
C GLU A 90 20.46 23.54 -6.28
N THR A 91 21.10 22.59 -6.96
CA THR A 91 20.52 21.27 -7.24
C THR A 91 20.27 20.49 -5.93
N ALA A 92 21.18 20.58 -4.96
CA ALA A 92 21.01 19.95 -3.65
C ALA A 92 19.86 20.58 -2.85
N ALA A 93 19.71 21.91 -2.89
CA ALA A 93 18.58 22.60 -2.27
C ALA A 93 17.25 22.24 -2.93
N GLN A 94 17.21 22.14 -4.26
CA GLN A 94 16.03 21.67 -5.01
C GLN A 94 15.69 20.21 -4.70
N ALA A 95 16.69 19.33 -4.59
CA ALA A 95 16.49 17.94 -4.21
C ALA A 95 15.95 17.81 -2.78
N GLN A 96 16.47 18.58 -1.83
CA GLN A 96 15.98 18.60 -0.44
C GLN A 96 14.54 19.08 -0.34
N THR A 97 14.19 20.16 -1.05
CA THR A 97 12.81 20.69 -1.06
C THR A 97 11.83 19.70 -1.70
N THR A 98 12.23 19.06 -2.81
CA THR A 98 11.41 18.03 -3.47
C THR A 98 11.22 16.80 -2.57
N ALA A 99 12.29 16.35 -1.88
CA ALA A 99 12.21 15.25 -0.93
C ALA A 99 11.29 15.58 0.26
N ALA A 100 11.36 16.80 0.79
CA ALA A 100 10.47 17.26 1.86
C ALA A 100 9.00 17.29 1.41
N GLN A 101 8.72 17.78 0.20
CA GLN A 101 7.37 17.78 -0.38
C GLN A 101 6.83 16.36 -0.64
N LEU A 102 7.67 15.45 -1.11
CA LEU A 102 7.30 14.04 -1.29
C LEU A 102 7.01 13.37 0.06
N GLN A 103 7.80 13.67 1.09
CA GLN A 103 7.60 13.14 2.43
C GLN A 103 6.28 13.65 3.04
N THR A 104 5.98 14.95 2.92
CA THR A 104 4.69 15.50 3.41
C THR A 104 3.50 14.95 2.63
N THR A 105 3.62 14.78 1.32
CA THR A 105 2.56 14.16 0.50
C THR A 105 2.36 12.69 0.87
N THR A 106 3.44 11.97 1.17
CA THR A 106 3.35 10.56 1.59
C THR A 106 2.68 10.43 2.96
N THR A 107 3.01 11.29 3.92
CA THR A 107 2.39 11.25 5.25
C THR A 107 0.93 11.65 5.21
N THR A 108 0.54 12.64 4.40
CA THR A 108 -0.87 13.01 4.22
C THR A 108 -1.67 11.87 3.59
N LEU A 109 -1.16 11.25 2.53
CA LEU A 109 -1.80 10.09 1.89
C LEU A 109 -1.94 8.89 2.84
N GLN A 110 -0.92 8.63 3.68
CA GLN A 110 -0.97 7.57 4.68
C GLN A 110 -2.01 7.85 5.76
N ASN A 111 -2.11 9.10 6.22
CA ASN A 111 -3.11 9.50 7.22
C ASN A 111 -4.52 9.39 6.64
N THR A 112 -4.78 9.93 5.45
CA THR A 112 -6.09 9.81 4.78
C THR A 112 -6.46 8.34 4.56
N GLY A 113 -5.53 7.51 4.10
CA GLY A 113 -5.78 6.07 3.91
C GLY A 113 -6.06 5.33 5.23
N ARG A 114 -5.49 5.78 6.35
CA ARG A 114 -5.77 5.23 7.69
C ARG A 114 -7.14 5.67 8.21
N ASP A 115 -7.51 6.92 7.99
CA ASP A 115 -8.79 7.48 8.39
C ASP A 115 -9.95 6.83 7.62
N ASP A 116 -9.81 6.65 6.30
CA ASP A 116 -10.82 5.95 5.48
C ASP A 116 -11.03 4.49 5.94
N ARG A 117 -9.94 3.79 6.29
CA ARG A 117 -10.03 2.43 6.85
C ARG A 117 -10.72 2.40 8.20
N ASN A 118 -10.51 3.41 9.04
CA ASN A 118 -11.16 3.52 10.33
C ASN A 118 -12.66 3.82 10.17
N LEU A 119 -13.01 4.76 9.29
CA LEU A 119 -14.40 5.08 8.96
C LEU A 119 -15.16 3.87 8.39
N THR A 120 -14.54 3.12 7.49
CA THR A 120 -15.15 1.90 6.94
C THR A 120 -15.31 0.81 8.00
N ALA A 121 -14.32 0.63 8.89
CA ALA A 121 -14.43 -0.31 10.01
C ALA A 121 -15.54 0.08 11.00
N GLN A 122 -15.68 1.37 11.32
CA GLN A 122 -16.76 1.87 12.19
C GLN A 122 -18.13 1.61 11.57
N ARG A 123 -18.32 1.96 10.29
CA ARG A 123 -19.58 1.69 9.58
C ARG A 123 -19.91 0.20 9.50
N LEU A 124 -18.89 -0.64 9.31
CA LEU A 124 -19.09 -2.09 9.30
C LEU A 124 -19.55 -2.60 10.67
N SER A 125 -18.97 -2.09 11.75
CA SER A 125 -19.37 -2.42 13.12
C SER A 125 -20.81 -1.99 13.39
N GLU A 126 -21.18 -0.75 13.02
CA GLU A 126 -22.54 -0.22 13.19
C GLU A 126 -23.57 -1.09 12.45
N LEU A 127 -23.29 -1.45 11.20
CA LEU A 127 -24.16 -2.32 10.41
C LEU A 127 -24.29 -3.73 11.03
N GLN A 128 -23.21 -4.23 11.62
CA GLN A 128 -23.21 -5.53 12.28
C GLN A 128 -24.07 -5.52 13.55
N ASP A 129 -23.99 -4.44 14.33
CA ASP A 129 -24.81 -4.26 15.53
C ASP A 129 -26.29 -4.10 15.18
N GLU A 130 -26.61 -3.34 14.13
CA GLU A 130 -27.99 -3.23 13.61
C GLU A 130 -28.53 -4.59 13.16
N GLN A 131 -27.72 -5.38 12.46
CA GLN A 131 -28.12 -6.72 12.01
C GLN A 131 -28.39 -7.65 13.20
N GLN A 132 -27.54 -7.62 14.24
CA GLN A 132 -27.75 -8.41 15.45
C GLN A 132 -29.03 -8.01 16.18
N ASN A 133 -29.28 -6.71 16.35
CA ASN A 133 -30.50 -6.21 16.98
C ASN A 133 -31.76 -6.63 16.20
N LEU A 134 -31.74 -6.52 14.87
CA LEU A 134 -32.84 -7.01 14.03
C LEU A 134 -33.03 -8.52 14.16
N GLN A 135 -31.96 -9.30 14.20
CA GLN A 135 -32.03 -10.74 14.37
C GLN A 135 -32.62 -11.12 15.74
N GLU A 136 -32.25 -10.43 16.81
CA GLU A 136 -32.82 -10.63 18.15
C GLU A 136 -34.30 -10.30 18.19
N ARG A 137 -34.71 -9.18 17.58
CA ARG A 137 -36.13 -8.81 17.47
C ARG A 137 -36.94 -9.87 16.72
N LEU A 138 -36.39 -10.40 15.63
CA LEU A 138 -37.01 -11.48 14.88
C LEU A 138 -37.14 -12.74 15.74
N ARG A 139 -36.09 -13.13 16.47
CA ARG A 139 -36.16 -14.28 17.40
C ARG A 139 -37.25 -14.09 18.46
N GLN A 140 -37.29 -12.93 19.11
CA GLN A 140 -38.34 -12.62 20.09
C GLN A 140 -39.74 -12.64 19.49
N ALA A 141 -39.92 -12.12 18.27
CA ALA A 141 -41.20 -12.16 17.58
C ALA A 141 -41.61 -13.61 17.25
N THR A 142 -40.69 -14.44 16.78
CA THR A 142 -40.96 -15.86 16.49
C THR A 142 -41.28 -16.64 17.75
N ASP A 143 -40.60 -16.37 18.86
CA ASP A 143 -40.87 -17.04 20.13
C ASP A 143 -42.25 -16.65 20.67
N LYS A 144 -42.63 -15.36 20.57
CA LYS A 144 -43.99 -14.91 20.91
C LYS A 144 -45.06 -15.57 20.04
N GLN A 145 -44.81 -15.74 18.75
CA GLN A 145 -45.75 -16.45 17.87
C GLN A 145 -45.93 -17.90 18.32
N ARG A 146 -44.83 -18.60 18.63
CA ARG A 146 -44.89 -19.98 19.13
C ARG A 146 -45.60 -20.10 20.46
N THR A 147 -45.38 -19.17 21.40
CA THR A 147 -46.11 -19.19 22.68
C THR A 147 -47.60 -18.96 22.47
N LEU A 148 -47.99 -18.02 21.60
CA LEU A 148 -49.40 -17.79 21.27
C LEU A 148 -50.04 -19.01 20.59
N GLU A 149 -49.33 -19.68 19.68
CA GLU A 149 -49.79 -20.93 19.06
C GLU A 149 -49.98 -22.04 20.10
N ALA A 150 -49.05 -22.18 21.05
CA ALA A 150 -49.16 -23.14 22.15
C ALA A 150 -50.37 -22.85 23.05
N ASP A 151 -50.58 -21.58 23.43
CA ASP A 151 -51.72 -21.15 24.25
C ASP A 151 -53.06 -21.44 23.54
N LEU A 152 -53.13 -21.19 22.22
CA LEU A 152 -54.31 -21.50 21.43
C LEU A 152 -54.58 -23.01 21.36
N HIS A 153 -53.53 -23.82 21.19
CA HIS A 153 -53.65 -25.28 21.19
C HIS A 153 -54.11 -25.81 22.56
N GLU A 154 -53.58 -25.29 23.66
CA GLU A 154 -54.00 -25.67 25.01
C GLU A 154 -55.47 -25.30 25.26
N ALA A 155 -55.89 -24.09 24.85
CA ALA A 155 -57.28 -23.66 24.95
C ALA A 155 -58.23 -24.53 24.10
N GLN A 156 -57.81 -24.93 22.90
CA GLN A 156 -58.58 -25.85 22.04
C GLN A 156 -58.69 -27.25 22.66
N GLN A 157 -57.59 -27.80 23.18
CA GLN A 157 -57.60 -29.09 23.86
C GLN A 157 -58.57 -29.07 25.05
N GLY A 158 -58.51 -28.03 25.89
CA GLY A 158 -59.46 -27.84 26.99
C GLY A 158 -60.92 -27.82 26.53
N ARG A 159 -61.25 -27.17 25.39
CA ARG A 159 -62.60 -27.21 24.81
C ARG A 159 -62.98 -28.60 24.31
N THR A 160 -62.11 -29.27 23.57
CA THR A 160 -62.40 -30.62 23.04
C THR A 160 -62.62 -31.66 24.14
N VAL A 161 -61.88 -31.58 25.25
CA VAL A 161 -62.09 -32.47 26.41
C VAL A 161 -63.43 -32.18 27.07
N ARG A 162 -63.81 -30.90 27.24
CA ARG A 162 -65.12 -30.52 27.79
C ARG A 162 -66.25 -30.97 26.89
N ASP A 163 -66.17 -30.73 25.58
CA ASP A 163 -67.17 -31.15 24.61
C ASP A 163 -67.28 -32.68 24.55
N GLY A 164 -66.15 -33.40 24.61
CA GLY A 164 -66.11 -34.85 24.67
C GLY A 164 -66.83 -35.41 25.91
N LEU A 165 -66.63 -34.80 27.08
CA LEU A 165 -67.35 -35.18 28.30
C LEU A 165 -68.85 -34.91 28.20
N VAL A 166 -69.26 -33.77 27.64
CA VAL A 166 -70.68 -33.43 27.43
C VAL A 166 -71.34 -34.43 26.48
N VAL A 167 -70.69 -34.76 25.37
CA VAL A 167 -71.20 -35.75 24.40
C VAL A 167 -71.28 -37.14 25.03
N ALA A 168 -70.26 -37.56 25.79
CA ALA A 168 -70.25 -38.85 26.47
C ALA A 168 -71.41 -38.96 27.48
N LEU A 169 -71.66 -37.90 28.26
CA LEU A 169 -72.74 -37.87 29.25
C LEU A 169 -74.12 -37.84 28.57
N ALA A 170 -74.27 -37.06 27.50
CA ALA A 170 -75.50 -37.03 26.70
C ALA A 170 -75.83 -38.42 26.10
N LEU A 171 -74.83 -39.13 25.58
CA LEU A 171 -74.97 -40.50 25.07
C LEU A 171 -75.32 -41.49 26.18
N ALA A 172 -74.69 -41.39 27.35
CA ALA A 172 -75.01 -42.22 28.50
C ALA A 172 -76.47 -42.04 28.94
N CYS A 173 -76.94 -40.80 29.05
CA CYS A 173 -78.34 -40.50 29.37
C CYS A 173 -79.30 -41.04 28.30
N ALA A 174 -79.01 -40.82 27.02
CA ALA A 174 -79.85 -41.32 25.92
C ALA A 174 -79.90 -42.87 25.90
N GLY A 175 -78.76 -43.53 26.11
CA GLY A 175 -78.66 -44.99 26.20
C GLY A 175 -79.49 -45.56 27.35
N LEU A 176 -79.47 -44.92 28.52
CA LEU A 176 -80.24 -45.33 29.69
C LEU A 176 -81.76 -45.16 29.45
N VAL A 177 -82.18 -44.04 28.86
CA VAL A 177 -83.60 -43.82 28.48
C VAL A 177 -84.06 -44.86 27.46
N PHE A 178 -83.25 -45.16 26.45
CA PHE A 178 -83.56 -46.17 25.45
C PHE A 178 -83.68 -47.57 26.08
N TRP A 179 -82.76 -47.93 26.97
CA TRP A 179 -82.82 -49.20 27.69
C TRP A 179 -84.07 -49.32 28.57
N ARG A 180 -84.44 -48.25 29.29
CA ARG A 180 -85.67 -48.20 30.08
C ARG A 180 -86.93 -48.32 29.22
N ARG A 181 -86.95 -47.76 28.00
CA ARG A 181 -88.09 -47.87 27.07
C ARG A 181 -88.25 -49.28 26.48
N ARG A 182 -87.19 -50.08 26.49
CA ARG A 182 -87.15 -51.42 25.89
C ARG A 182 -87.46 -52.54 26.89
N ARG A 183 -87.41 -52.23 28.19
CA ARG A 183 -87.94 -53.05 29.28
C ARG A 183 -89.39 -52.69 29.55
#